data_AF-A0AAV0TZ42-F1
#
_entry.id   AF-A0AAV0TZ42-F1
#
_cell.length_a   1.000
_cell.length_b   1.000
_cell.length_c   1.000
_cell.angle_alpha   90.00
_cell.angle_beta   90.00
_cell.angle_gamma   90.00
#
_symmetry.space_group_name_H-M   'P 1'
#
loop_
_entity.id
_entity.type
_entity.pdbx_description
1 polymer ?
#
loop_
_entity_poly.entity_id
_entity_poly.type
_entity_poly.pdbx_seq_one_letter_code
_entity_poly.pdbx_strand_id
1 'polypeptide(L)'
;MTTRNTRYWRSFLSDLLSSRDSPNNDCPSDGFYDGVCVLTLFGRVEYRDGCFQSASSRFLDVNPLQLVALFDDLTRHALQEAVGGDRERATAALRLGATVFHVVSATFSSVCAVTRGRSRGLVVEKLPFGVVAVAFSAPLQLETVFRHVDGACAALRR
;
A
#
# COMPACT_ATOMS: atom_id res chain seq x y z
N MET A 1 26.35 -1.16 1.36
CA MET A 1 25.27 -1.96 1.98
C MET A 1 23.92 -1.91 1.23
N THR A 2 23.76 -1.06 0.20
CA THR A 2 22.52 -0.85 -0.57
C THR A 2 22.11 -2.02 -1.51
N THR A 3 23.02 -2.94 -1.85
CA THR A 3 22.80 -3.98 -2.87
C THR A 3 22.06 -5.23 -2.38
N ARG A 4 21.90 -5.39 -1.05
CA ARG A 4 21.20 -6.55 -0.47
C ARG A 4 19.68 -6.32 -0.46
N ASN A 5 19.24 -5.13 -0.05
CA ASN A 5 17.82 -4.77 0.04
C ASN A 5 17.16 -4.61 -1.34
N THR A 6 17.89 -4.14 -2.35
CA THR A 6 17.36 -4.00 -3.71
C THR A 6 17.05 -5.33 -4.39
N ARG A 7 17.80 -6.40 -4.07
CA ARG A 7 17.49 -7.75 -4.57
C ARG A 7 16.24 -8.34 -3.91
N TYR A 8 16.05 -8.08 -2.61
CA TYR A 8 14.85 -8.49 -1.89
C TYR A 8 13.59 -7.85 -2.48
N TRP A 9 13.62 -6.56 -2.81
CA TRP A 9 12.46 -5.88 -3.39
C TRP A 9 12.07 -6.38 -4.77
N ARG A 10 13.03 -6.67 -5.64
CA ARG A 10 12.72 -7.17 -6.99
C ARG A 10 12.12 -8.56 -6.96
N SER A 11 12.64 -9.46 -6.13
CA SER A 11 12.05 -10.79 -5.96
C SER A 11 10.66 -10.69 -5.36
N PHE A 12 10.49 -9.91 -4.28
CA PHE A 12 9.20 -9.69 -3.66
C PHE A 12 8.17 -9.08 -4.64
N LEU A 13 8.56 -8.06 -5.41
CA LEU A 13 7.68 -7.45 -6.40
C LEU A 13 7.36 -8.43 -7.53
N SER A 14 8.32 -9.23 -7.98
CA SER A 14 8.07 -10.30 -8.93
C SER A 14 7.03 -11.27 -8.38
N ASP A 15 7.18 -11.72 -7.14
CA ASP A 15 6.24 -12.66 -6.52
C ASP A 15 4.86 -12.02 -6.31
N LEU A 16 4.80 -10.77 -5.82
CA LEU A 16 3.57 -10.01 -5.60
C LEU A 16 2.81 -9.76 -6.92
N LEU A 17 3.54 -9.49 -8.00
CA LEU A 17 2.95 -9.22 -9.33
C LEU A 17 2.66 -10.50 -10.12
N SER A 18 3.39 -11.59 -9.85
CA SER A 18 3.28 -12.87 -10.59
C SER A 18 2.43 -13.91 -9.87
N SER A 19 2.15 -13.75 -8.57
CA SER A 19 1.45 -14.77 -7.77
C SER A 19 -0.02 -14.90 -8.14
N ARG A 20 -0.28 -15.62 -9.23
CA ARG A 20 -1.47 -16.46 -9.37
C ARG A 20 -1.18 -17.66 -10.29
N ASP A 21 -0.50 -18.66 -9.73
CA ASP A 21 -0.64 -20.02 -10.23
C ASP A 21 -2.05 -20.53 -9.85
N SER A 22 -3.02 -20.28 -10.73
CA SER A 22 -4.27 -21.03 -10.75
C SER A 22 -4.43 -21.60 -12.17
N PRO A 23 -4.60 -22.92 -12.34
CA PRO A 23 -4.39 -23.62 -13.63
C PRO A 23 -5.46 -23.36 -14.71
N ASN A 24 -6.34 -22.37 -14.52
CA ASN A 24 -7.32 -21.97 -15.53
C ASN A 24 -6.88 -20.65 -16.15
N ASN A 25 -6.04 -20.82 -17.17
CA ASN A 25 -5.49 -19.78 -18.03
C ASN A 25 -6.60 -19.25 -18.95
N ASP A 26 -7.27 -18.18 -18.52
CA ASP A 26 -8.12 -17.31 -19.35
C ASP A 26 -8.29 -15.96 -18.63
N CYS A 27 -7.21 -15.18 -18.49
CA CYS A 27 -7.29 -13.76 -18.16
C CYS A 27 -6.15 -13.00 -18.84
N PRO A 28 -6.44 -11.81 -19.42
CA PRO A 28 -5.51 -11.12 -20.28
C PRO A 28 -4.35 -10.55 -19.47
N SER A 29 -3.22 -10.49 -20.15
CA SER A 29 -1.89 -10.10 -19.70
C SER A 29 -1.76 -8.60 -19.38
N ASP A 30 -2.62 -8.06 -18.51
CA ASP A 30 -2.57 -6.65 -18.10
C ASP A 30 -2.77 -6.52 -16.59
N GLY A 31 -2.03 -5.60 -15.97
CA GLY A 31 -1.71 -5.57 -14.54
C GLY A 31 -2.85 -5.88 -13.56
N PHE A 32 -2.56 -6.79 -12.62
CA PHE A 32 -3.47 -7.21 -11.54
C PHE A 32 -3.88 -6.06 -10.60
N TYR A 33 -3.05 -5.01 -10.54
CA TYR A 33 -3.26 -3.81 -9.75
C TYR A 33 -3.17 -2.59 -10.67
N ASP A 34 -3.84 -1.50 -10.30
CA ASP A 34 -3.71 -0.23 -11.03
C ASP A 34 -2.26 0.29 -10.94
N GLY A 35 -1.54 -0.05 -9.86
CA GLY A 35 -0.14 0.30 -9.68
C GLY A 35 0.40 -0.16 -8.33
N VAL A 36 1.73 -0.22 -8.25
CA VAL A 36 2.48 -0.51 -7.01
C VAL A 36 3.59 0.52 -6.83
N CYS A 37 3.79 0.99 -5.60
CA CYS A 37 4.86 1.90 -5.22
C CYS A 37 5.60 1.34 -4.00
N VAL A 38 6.93 1.36 -4.02
CA VAL A 38 7.76 0.95 -2.89
C VAL A 38 8.64 2.11 -2.46
N LEU A 39 8.61 2.39 -1.16
CA LEU A 39 9.35 3.44 -0.50
C LEU A 39 10.27 2.83 0.56
N THR A 40 11.44 3.41 0.76
CA THR A 40 12.23 3.17 1.98
C THR A 40 11.58 3.84 3.17
N LEU A 41 11.99 3.46 4.39
CA LEU A 41 11.60 4.16 5.62
C LEU A 41 12.05 5.63 5.67
N PHE A 42 12.97 6.04 4.81
CA PHE A 42 13.41 7.44 4.71
C PHE A 42 12.62 8.24 3.65
N GLY A 43 11.57 7.66 3.07
CA GLY A 43 10.75 8.31 2.04
C GLY A 43 11.40 8.33 0.64
N ARG A 44 12.52 7.62 0.44
CA ARG A 44 13.07 7.43 -0.92
C ARG A 44 12.22 6.43 -1.69
N VAL A 45 11.81 6.80 -2.90
CA VAL A 45 11.12 5.89 -3.84
C VAL A 45 12.12 4.90 -4.43
N GLU A 46 11.86 3.61 -4.26
CA GLU A 46 12.66 2.52 -4.84
C GLU A 46 11.99 1.93 -6.09
N TYR A 47 10.65 1.96 -6.17
CA TYR A 47 9.89 1.42 -7.29
C TYR A 47 8.55 2.14 -7.48
N ARG A 48 8.14 2.32 -8.74
CA ARG A 48 6.84 2.86 -9.15
C ARG A 48 6.36 2.15 -10.41
N ASP A 49 5.10 1.74 -10.38
CA ASP A 49 4.44 1.11 -11.51
C ASP A 49 2.98 1.54 -11.66
N GLY A 50 2.46 1.41 -12.88
CA GLY A 50 1.10 1.77 -13.25
C GLY A 50 0.74 3.19 -12.86
N CYS A 51 -0.33 3.34 -12.09
CA CYS A 51 -0.85 4.62 -11.66
C CYS A 51 0.09 5.42 -10.75
N PHE A 52 1.20 4.88 -10.26
CA PHE A 52 2.20 5.67 -9.53
C PHE A 52 3.29 6.28 -10.41
N GLN A 53 3.28 5.99 -11.72
CA GLN A 53 4.18 6.63 -12.68
C GLN A 53 3.57 7.94 -13.20
N SER A 54 4.36 9.01 -13.23
CA SER A 54 3.90 10.34 -13.66
C SER A 54 3.39 10.39 -15.11
N ALA A 55 3.78 9.43 -15.95
CA ALA A 55 3.30 9.31 -17.32
C ALA A 55 1.92 8.61 -17.44
N SER A 56 1.35 8.10 -16.34
CA SER A 56 0.06 7.41 -16.35
C SER A 56 -1.11 8.38 -16.49
N SER A 57 -2.10 8.02 -17.30
CA SER A 57 -3.36 8.76 -17.41
C SER A 57 -4.19 8.74 -16.12
N ARG A 58 -3.91 7.82 -15.19
CA ARG A 58 -4.55 7.69 -13.87
C ARG A 58 -3.58 8.00 -12.71
N PHE A 59 -2.61 8.87 -12.96
CA PHE A 59 -1.53 9.16 -12.03
C PHE A 59 -2.02 9.51 -10.61
N LEU A 60 -1.47 8.79 -9.63
CA LEU A 60 -1.58 9.03 -8.21
C LEU A 60 -0.27 9.63 -7.73
N ASP A 61 -0.30 10.94 -7.50
CA ASP A 61 0.86 11.65 -6.97
C ASP A 61 1.06 11.31 -5.48
N VAL A 62 1.98 10.39 -5.23
CA VAL A 62 2.34 9.95 -3.89
C VAL A 62 3.40 10.88 -3.33
N ASN A 63 3.05 11.57 -2.24
CA ASN A 63 4.03 12.18 -1.34
C ASN A 63 4.63 11.08 -0.44
N PRO A 64 5.89 10.68 -0.64
CA PRO A 64 6.49 9.58 0.11
C PRO A 64 6.55 9.84 1.62
N LEU A 65 6.77 11.10 2.01
CA LEU A 65 6.86 11.49 3.42
C LEU A 65 5.50 11.34 4.12
N GLN A 66 4.39 11.58 3.41
CA GLN A 66 3.05 11.37 3.96
C GLN A 66 2.80 9.89 4.26
N LEU A 67 3.17 8.99 3.35
CA LEU A 67 2.96 7.55 3.55
C LEU A 67 3.84 6.96 4.66
N VAL A 68 5.06 7.46 4.82
CA VAL A 68 5.92 7.04 5.94
C VAL A 68 5.40 7.61 7.27
N ALA A 69 5.11 8.91 7.31
CA ALA A 69 4.62 9.59 8.52
C ALA A 69 3.29 9.02 9.02
N LEU A 70 2.44 8.50 8.11
CA LEU A 70 1.17 7.84 8.45
C LEU A 70 1.34 6.78 9.54
N PHE A 71 2.36 5.92 9.44
CA PHE A 71 2.56 4.86 10.41
C PHE A 71 3.13 5.37 11.74
N ASP A 72 3.92 6.44 11.69
CA ASP A 72 4.43 7.09 12.91
C ASP A 72 3.27 7.77 13.65
N ASP A 73 2.38 8.43 12.93
CA ASP A 73 1.18 9.06 13.50
C ASP A 73 0.23 8.00 14.07
N LEU A 74 -0.02 6.89 13.36
CA LEU A 74 -0.79 5.76 13.89
C LEU A 74 -0.18 5.18 15.17
N THR A 75 1.15 5.06 15.22
CA THR A 75 1.86 4.57 16.41
C THR A 75 1.69 5.55 17.58
N ARG A 76 1.89 6.85 17.35
CA ARG A 76 1.71 7.88 18.38
C ARG A 76 0.28 7.92 18.88
N HIS A 77 -0.71 7.81 18.00
CA HIS A 77 -2.12 7.77 18.37
C HIS A 77 -2.44 6.56 19.25
N ALA A 78 -1.99 5.36 18.87
CA ALA A 78 -2.22 4.17 19.66
C ALA A 78 -1.57 4.25 21.06
N LEU A 79 -0.38 4.87 21.16
CA LEU A 79 0.28 5.12 22.46
C LEU A 79 -0.49 6.15 23.29
N GLN A 80 -1.03 7.20 22.67
CA GLN A 80 -1.83 8.21 23.37
C GLN A 80 -3.17 7.64 23.85
N GLU A 81 -3.85 6.82 23.05
CA GLU A 81 -5.08 6.10 23.44
C GLU A 81 -4.81 5.17 24.64
N ALA A 82 -3.65 4.53 24.70
CA ALA A 82 -3.26 3.66 25.82
C ALA A 82 -3.00 4.43 27.13
N VAL A 83 -2.68 5.73 27.05
CA VAL A 83 -2.29 6.58 28.18
C VAL A 83 -3.39 7.58 28.59
N GLY A 84 -4.32 7.93 27.69
CA GLY A 84 -5.43 8.86 27.94
C GLY A 84 -6.63 8.53 27.06
N GLY A 85 -7.80 8.43 27.70
CA GLY A 85 -9.01 7.81 27.15
C GLY A 85 -9.58 8.41 25.86
N ASP A 86 -10.18 7.50 25.11
CA ASP A 86 -11.17 7.61 24.02
C ASP A 86 -11.18 8.95 23.26
N ARG A 87 -10.22 9.11 22.36
CA ARG A 87 -10.23 10.19 21.36
C ARG A 87 -10.91 9.66 20.12
N GLU A 88 -12.04 10.27 19.77
CA GLU A 88 -12.82 9.96 18.57
C GLU A 88 -11.89 9.88 17.35
N ARG A 89 -11.76 8.68 16.77
CA ARG A 89 -10.94 8.43 15.58
C ARG A 89 -11.50 9.24 14.41
N ALA A 90 -11.02 10.47 14.24
CA ALA A 90 -11.22 11.21 13.01
C ALA A 90 -10.75 10.31 11.86
N THR A 91 -11.65 9.99 10.94
CA THR A 91 -11.36 9.11 9.81
C THR A 91 -10.28 9.75 8.95
N ALA A 92 -9.04 9.29 9.11
CA ALA A 92 -7.89 9.81 8.39
C ALA A 92 -8.15 9.68 6.88
N ALA A 93 -7.81 10.72 6.12
CA ALA A 93 -7.92 10.71 4.67
C ALA A 93 -6.54 10.92 4.06
N LEU A 94 -6.17 10.04 3.14
CA LEU A 94 -4.94 10.12 2.37
C LEU A 94 -5.22 10.85 1.06
N ARG A 95 -4.42 11.85 0.74
CA ARG A 95 -4.54 12.63 -0.50
C ARG A 95 -3.37 12.29 -1.40
N LEU A 96 -3.66 11.58 -2.50
CA LEU A 96 -2.68 11.23 -3.51
C LEU A 96 -3.01 12.01 -4.79
N GLY A 97 -2.32 13.12 -4.99
CA GLY A 97 -2.66 14.14 -5.99
C GLY A 97 -4.09 14.66 -5.82
N ALA A 98 -4.90 14.56 -6.87
CA ALA A 98 -6.31 14.94 -6.85
C ALA A 98 -7.23 13.89 -6.20
N THR A 99 -6.73 12.69 -5.91
CA THR A 99 -7.56 11.59 -5.40
C THR A 99 -7.52 11.55 -3.87
N VAL A 100 -8.70 11.43 -3.25
CA VAL A 100 -8.83 11.27 -1.80
C VAL A 100 -9.25 9.85 -1.46
N PHE A 101 -8.43 9.18 -0.66
CA PHE A 101 -8.71 7.86 -0.10
C PHE A 101 -9.07 8.02 1.37
N HIS A 102 -10.28 7.61 1.73
CA HIS A 102 -10.74 7.55 3.11
C HIS A 102 -10.25 6.26 3.76
N VAL A 103 -9.52 6.37 4.87
CA VAL A 103 -9.03 5.21 5.62
C VAL A 103 -10.23 4.50 6.25
N VAL A 104 -10.38 3.22 5.95
CA VAL A 104 -11.44 2.35 6.47
C VAL A 104 -10.92 1.35 7.50
N SER A 105 -9.62 1.06 7.49
CA SER A 105 -8.94 0.26 8.50
C SER A 105 -7.48 0.68 8.59
N ALA A 106 -6.94 0.71 9.80
CA ALA A 106 -5.54 0.99 10.06
C ALA A 106 -5.05 0.17 11.26
N THR A 107 -3.88 -0.44 11.09
CA THR A 107 -3.12 -1.15 12.12
C THR A 107 -1.71 -0.55 12.19
N PHE A 108 -0.85 -1.08 13.05
CA PHE A 108 0.55 -0.66 13.13
C PHE A 108 1.36 -0.93 11.86
N SER A 109 0.91 -1.90 11.04
CA SER A 109 1.64 -2.36 9.86
C SER A 109 0.88 -2.19 8.56
N SER A 110 -0.40 -1.85 8.61
CA SER A 110 -1.29 -1.92 7.45
C SER A 110 -2.30 -0.78 7.47
N VAL A 111 -2.54 -0.15 6.32
CA VAL A 111 -3.59 0.84 6.14
C VAL A 111 -4.37 0.52 4.88
N CYS A 112 -5.69 0.41 5.04
CA CYS A 112 -6.64 0.19 3.96
C CYS A 112 -7.50 1.43 3.79
N ALA A 113 -7.53 1.96 2.57
CA ALA A 113 -8.27 3.16 2.24
C ALA A 113 -9.01 3.03 0.90
N VAL A 114 -10.13 3.73 0.75
CA VAL A 114 -10.96 3.68 -0.46
C VAL A 114 -11.44 5.06 -0.88
N THR A 115 -11.64 5.26 -2.19
CA THR A 115 -12.25 6.50 -2.68
C THR A 115 -13.74 6.58 -2.35
N ARG A 116 -14.29 7.80 -2.40
CA ARG A 116 -15.75 7.97 -2.38
C ARG A 116 -16.37 7.19 -3.55
N GLY A 117 -17.43 6.44 -3.25
CA GLY A 117 -18.05 5.52 -4.22
C GLY A 117 -17.35 4.16 -4.37
N ARG A 118 -16.27 3.90 -3.61
CA ARG A 118 -15.56 2.61 -3.57
C ARG A 118 -15.08 2.11 -4.95
N SER A 119 -14.84 3.04 -5.87
CA SER A 119 -14.38 2.74 -7.23
C SER A 119 -12.91 2.36 -7.28
N ARG A 120 -12.11 2.88 -6.33
CA ARG A 120 -10.68 2.59 -6.18
C ARG A 120 -10.36 2.33 -4.72
N GLY A 121 -9.36 1.50 -4.49
CA GLY A 121 -8.80 1.23 -3.18
C GLY A 121 -7.28 1.35 -3.16
N LEU A 122 -6.78 1.48 -1.94
CA LEU A 122 -5.37 1.62 -1.62
C LEU A 122 -5.08 0.75 -0.39
N VAL A 123 -4.10 -0.13 -0.53
CA VAL A 123 -3.51 -0.88 0.59
C VAL A 123 -2.08 -0.39 0.77
N VAL A 124 -1.72 -0.02 1.99
CA VAL A 124 -0.40 0.44 2.36
C VAL A 124 0.13 -0.47 3.46
N GLU A 125 1.24 -1.16 3.21
CA GLU A 125 1.88 -2.06 4.16
C GLU A 125 3.25 -1.52 4.58
N LYS A 126 3.49 -1.44 5.89
CA LYS A 126 4.80 -1.21 6.48
C LYS A 126 5.54 -2.53 6.63
N LEU A 127 6.79 -2.50 6.23
CA LEU A 127 7.78 -3.58 6.33
C LEU A 127 9.00 -3.07 7.12
N PRO A 128 9.85 -3.97 7.66
CA PRO A 128 11.01 -3.56 8.46
C PRO A 128 12.01 -2.65 7.72
N PHE A 129 11.94 -2.61 6.39
CA PHE A 129 12.88 -1.92 5.52
C PHE A 129 12.20 -0.94 4.53
N GLY A 130 10.88 -0.76 4.63
CA GLY A 130 10.16 0.16 3.75
C GLY A 130 8.65 0.15 3.89
N VAL A 131 7.98 0.80 2.95
CA VAL A 131 6.53 0.85 2.81
C VAL A 131 6.16 0.46 1.39
N VAL A 132 5.17 -0.41 1.24
CA VAL A 132 4.59 -0.81 -0.04
C VAL A 132 3.19 -0.24 -0.13
N ALA A 133 2.87 0.43 -1.23
CA ALA A 133 1.54 0.93 -1.54
C ALA A 133 1.02 0.26 -2.81
N VAL A 134 -0.17 -0.32 -2.74
CA VAL A 134 -0.85 -1.02 -3.84
C VAL A 134 -2.19 -0.34 -4.09
N ALA A 135 -2.38 0.16 -5.31
CA ALA A 135 -3.64 0.75 -5.73
C ALA A 135 -4.39 -0.21 -6.67
N PHE A 136 -5.70 -0.25 -6.54
CA PHE A 136 -6.56 -1.10 -7.37
C PHE A 136 -7.89 -0.42 -7.66
N SER A 137 -8.57 -0.87 -8.71
CA SER A 137 -9.92 -0.44 -9.09
C SER A 137 -10.90 -1.61 -9.06
N ALA A 138 -12.19 -1.30 -9.01
CA ALA A 138 -13.24 -2.30 -9.25
C ALA A 138 -12.99 -3.03 -10.59
N PRO A 139 -13.23 -4.36 -10.69
CA PRO A 139 -14.04 -5.19 -9.77
C PRO A 139 -13.29 -5.78 -8.57
N LEU A 140 -12.00 -5.46 -8.38
CA LEU A 140 -11.24 -6.00 -7.25
C LEU A 140 -11.78 -5.48 -5.91
N GLN A 141 -11.89 -6.40 -4.94
CA GLN A 141 -12.38 -6.09 -3.60
C GLN A 141 -11.23 -5.83 -2.65
N LEU A 142 -11.41 -4.85 -1.75
CA LEU A 142 -10.41 -4.48 -0.75
C LEU A 142 -9.96 -5.67 0.11
N GLU A 143 -10.88 -6.52 0.54
CA GLU A 143 -10.56 -7.69 1.37
C GLU A 143 -9.66 -8.69 0.64
N THR A 144 -9.95 -8.95 -0.65
CA THR A 144 -9.13 -9.84 -1.49
C THR A 144 -7.74 -9.28 -1.71
N VAL A 145 -7.65 -7.98 -2.04
CA VAL A 145 -6.35 -7.32 -2.26
C VAL A 145 -5.56 -7.26 -0.96
N PHE A 146 -6.19 -6.88 0.14
CA PHE A 146 -5.55 -6.83 1.45
C PHE A 146 -5.01 -8.20 1.87
N ARG A 147 -5.80 -9.28 1.79
CA ARG A 147 -5.33 -10.63 2.14
C ARG A 147 -4.13 -11.06 1.32
N HIS A 148 -4.13 -10.76 0.02
CA HIS A 148 -3.01 -11.11 -0.86
C HIS A 148 -1.74 -10.31 -0.48
N VAL A 149 -1.87 -8.99 -0.37
CA VAL A 149 -0.74 -8.10 -0.08
C VAL A 149 -0.19 -8.35 1.32
N ASP A 150 -1.05 -8.51 2.33
CA ASP A 150 -0.64 -8.84 3.71
C ASP A 150 0.03 -10.21 3.77
N GLY A 151 -0.50 -11.23 3.08
CA GLY A 151 0.14 -12.55 2.98
C GLY A 151 1.55 -12.49 2.40
N ALA A 152 1.74 -11.73 1.32
CA ALA A 152 3.05 -11.51 0.71
C ALA A 152 3.99 -10.72 1.65
N CYS A 153 3.46 -9.70 2.34
CA CYS A 153 4.23 -8.88 3.26
C CYS A 153 4.60 -9.61 4.56
N ALA A 154 3.74 -10.50 5.06
CA ALA A 154 3.97 -11.29 6.26
C ALA A 154 5.19 -12.20 6.13
N ALA A 155 5.47 -12.71 4.93
CA ALA A 155 6.68 -13.48 4.65
C ALA A 155 7.98 -12.67 4.85
N LEU A 156 7.92 -11.35 4.71
CA LEU A 156 9.05 -10.42 4.85
C LEU A 156 9.17 -9.79 6.25
N ARG A 157 8.19 -10.01 7.12
CA ARG A 157 8.21 -9.54 8.53
C ARG A 157 8.84 -10.54 9.50
N ARG A 158 9.12 -11.76 9.03
CA ARG A 158 9.70 -12.85 9.83
C ARG A 158 11.21 -12.73 9.96
#